data_AF-A0A1L9QSV8-F1
#
_entry.id   AF-A0A1L9QSV8-F1
#
_cell.length_a   1.000
_cell.length_b   1.000
_cell.length_c   1.000
_cell.angle_alpha   90.00
_cell.angle_beta   90.00
_cell.angle_gamma   90.00
#
_symmetry.space_group_name_H-M   'P 1'
#
loop_
_entity.id
_entity.type
_entity.pdbx_description
1 polymer ?
#
loop_
_entity_poly.entity_id
_entity_poly.type
_entity_poly.pdbx_seq_one_letter_code
_entity_poly.pdbx_strand_id
1 'polypeptide(L)' 'MEICFFPKCKPLPFQEGIKSLALPALGCGLGKLQWSQVGPLMCRYLSDIGIQVVIYLPREQKIDPKFLTPDFLLNH' A
#
# COMPACT_ATOMS: atom_id res chain seq x y z
N MET A 1 -1.13 12.57 2.71
CA MET A 1 -0.58 11.98 1.48
C MET A 1 -0.84 10.48 1.55
N GLU A 2 -1.97 10.09 0.99
CA GLU A 2 -2.45 8.70 0.91
C GLU A 2 -2.01 8.16 -0.45
N ILE A 3 -1.36 7.00 -0.49
CA ILE A 3 -0.59 6.63 -1.69
C ILE A 3 -1.30 5.68 -2.64
N CYS A 4 -2.36 5.00 -2.24
CA CYS A 4 -3.11 4.18 -3.17
C CYS A 4 -4.58 4.21 -2.85
N PHE A 5 -5.41 4.40 -3.88
CA PHE A 5 -6.81 4.01 -3.89
C PHE A 5 -6.91 3.01 -5.03
N PHE A 6 -7.19 1.74 -4.72
CA PHE A 6 -7.53 0.75 -5.74
C PHE A 6 -9.06 0.65 -5.84
N PRO A 7 -9.68 1.16 -6.91
CA PRO A 7 -11.13 1.13 -7.10
C PRO A 7 -11.55 -0.16 -7.80
N LYS A 8 -11.51 -1.30 -7.10
CA LYS A 8 -12.04 -2.57 -7.66
C LYS A 8 -12.73 -3.38 -6.58
N CYS A 9 -13.88 -2.94 -6.08
CA CYS A 9 -14.74 -3.79 -5.25
C CYS A 9 -15.34 -4.92 -6.11
N LYS A 10 -14.83 -6.15 -5.94
CA LYS A 10 -15.52 -7.37 -6.39
C LYS A 10 -16.32 -7.91 -5.20
N PRO A 11 -17.61 -8.23 -5.34
CA PRO A 11 -18.40 -8.70 -4.20
C PRO A 11 -17.89 -10.07 -3.73
N LEU A 12 -17.35 -10.13 -2.51
CA LEU A 12 -16.98 -11.37 -1.83
C LEU A 12 -18.25 -12.05 -1.27
N PRO A 13 -18.38 -13.39 -1.36
CA PRO A 13 -19.62 -14.11 -1.00
C PRO A 13 -19.82 -14.31 0.52
N PHE A 14 -19.30 -13.41 1.36
CA PHE A 14 -19.46 -13.50 2.82
C PHE A 14 -20.37 -12.39 3.33
N GLN A 15 -21.29 -12.73 4.24
CA GLN A 15 -22.44 -11.88 4.56
C GLN A 15 -22.09 -10.53 5.22
N GLU A 16 -20.86 -10.34 5.73
CA GLU A 16 -20.28 -9.02 6.09
C GLU A 16 -18.77 -9.00 5.77
N GLY A 17 -18.42 -8.79 4.50
CA GLY A 17 -17.03 -8.70 4.04
C GLY A 17 -16.35 -7.36 4.34
N ILE A 18 -15.02 -7.38 4.57
CA ILE A 18 -14.20 -6.17 4.72
C ILE A 18 -14.21 -5.38 3.41
N LYS A 19 -14.67 -4.13 3.45
CA LYS A 19 -14.78 -3.24 2.27
C LYS A 19 -13.54 -2.39 2.02
N SER A 20 -12.78 -2.12 3.08
CA SER A 20 -11.59 -1.29 3.03
C SER A 20 -10.57 -1.69 4.09
N LEU A 21 -9.30 -1.42 3.82
CA LEU A 21 -8.18 -1.74 4.68
C LEU A 21 -7.19 -0.56 4.72
N ALA A 22 -6.71 -0.19 5.90
CA ALA A 22 -5.69 0.83 6.07
C ALA A 22 -4.47 0.24 6.80
N LEU A 23 -3.28 0.38 6.22
CA LEU A 23 -2.03 -0.23 6.72
C LEU A 23 -0.91 0.82 6.83
N PRO A 24 -0.05 0.74 7.85
CA PRO A 24 1.18 1.51 7.89
C PRO A 24 2.26 0.90 7.00
N ALA A 25 3.31 1.66 6.70
CA ALA A 25 4.52 1.17 6.02
C ALA A 25 5.23 0.09 6.85
N LEU A 26 4.98 -1.17 6.50
CA LEU A 26 5.42 -2.33 7.26
C LEU A 26 6.95 -2.42 7.31
N GLY A 27 7.50 -2.55 8.51
CA GLY A 27 8.95 -2.74 8.72
C GLY A 27 9.83 -1.52 8.40
N CYS A 28 9.26 -0.39 8.00
CA CYS A 28 10.00 0.85 7.71
C CYS A 28 10.36 1.68 8.96
N GLY A 29 10.10 1.18 10.17
CA GLY A 29 10.55 1.78 11.43
C GLY A 29 11.68 0.96 12.04
N LEU A 30 11.33 0.20 13.08
CA LEU A 30 12.27 -0.67 13.80
C LEU A 30 12.91 -1.77 12.94
N GLY A 31 12.20 -2.24 11.90
CA GLY A 31 12.69 -3.25 10.97
C GLY A 31 13.78 -2.76 10.01
N LYS A 32 14.05 -1.44 9.97
CA LYS A 32 15.04 -0.80 9.08
C LYS A 32 14.87 -1.15 7.60
N LEU A 33 13.66 -1.52 7.18
CA LEU A 33 13.36 -1.71 5.77
C LEU A 33 13.22 -0.36 5.08
N GLN A 34 13.67 -0.29 3.83
CA GLN A 34 13.54 0.90 3.01
C GLN A 34 12.20 0.91 2.30
N TRP A 35 11.52 2.04 2.29
CA TRP A 35 10.25 2.21 1.55
C TRP A 35 10.40 1.92 0.06
N SER A 36 11.56 2.21 -0.52
CA SER A 36 11.88 1.89 -1.92
C SER A 36 11.83 0.39 -2.24
N GLN A 37 11.83 -0.49 -1.23
CA GLN A 37 11.70 -1.94 -1.41
C GLN A 37 10.31 -2.42 -0.97
N VAL A 38 9.81 -1.89 0.14
CA VAL A 38 8.53 -2.30 0.73
C VAL A 38 7.33 -1.76 -0.06
N GLY A 39 7.37 -0.50 -0.51
CA GLY A 39 6.27 0.16 -1.21
C GLY A 39 5.78 -0.63 -2.43
N PRO A 40 6.65 -0.98 -3.39
CA PRO A 40 6.26 -1.76 -4.57
C PRO A 40 5.69 -3.13 -4.21
N LEU A 41 6.27 -3.82 -3.22
CA LEU A 41 5.78 -5.12 -2.75
C LEU A 41 4.38 -4.99 -2.15
N MET A 42 4.16 -3.99 -1.28
CA MET A 42 2.84 -3.74 -0.69
C MET A 42 1.81 -3.45 -1.78
N CYS A 43 2.11 -2.56 -2.72
CA CYS A 43 1.20 -2.23 -3.82
C CYS A 43 0.90 -3.46 -4.69
N ARG A 44 1.90 -4.28 -5.02
CA ARG A 44 1.72 -5.51 -5.81
C ARG A 44 0.78 -6.51 -5.15
N TYR A 45 0.96 -6.80 -3.87
CA TYR A 45 0.11 -7.79 -3.18
C TYR A 45 -1.27 -7.24 -2.82
N LEU A 46 -1.35 -5.97 -2.41
CA LEU A 46 -2.60 -5.36 -1.95
C LEU A 46 -3.52 -4.95 -3.11
N SER A 47 -2.95 -4.69 -4.31
CA SER A 47 -3.74 -4.39 -5.51
C SER A 47 -4.63 -5.56 -5.97
N ASP A 48 -4.27 -6.79 -5.63
CA ASP A 48 -5.00 -7.99 -6.09
C ASP A 48 -6.23 -8.31 -5.22
N ILE A 49 -6.26 -7.84 -3.97
CA ILE A 49 -7.27 -8.21 -2.95
C ILE A 49 -8.69 -7.73 -3.34
N GLY A 50 -8.83 -6.76 -4.24
CA GLY A 50 -10.15 -6.33 -4.73
C GLY A 50 -10.99 -5.57 -3.69
N ILE A 51 -10.32 -4.89 -2.76
CA ILE A 51 -10.91 -3.97 -1.80
C ILE A 51 -10.14 -2.65 -1.81
N GLN A 52 -10.73 -1.60 -1.24
CA GLN A 52 -10.04 -0.32 -1.12
C GLN A 52 -8.92 -0.43 -0.07
N VAL A 53 -7.66 -0.26 -0.49
CA VAL A 53 -6.52 -0.30 0.43
C VAL A 53 -5.82 1.04 0.48
N VAL A 54 -5.61 1.57 1.68
CA VAL A 54 -4.86 2.81 1.96
C VAL A 54 -3.57 2.47 2.69
N ILE A 55 -2.43 2.99 2.20
CA ILE A 55 -1.12 2.78 2.83
C ILE A 55 -0.59 4.11 3.35
N TYR A 56 -0.26 4.15 4.64
CA TYR A 56 0.38 5.29 5.29
C TYR A 56 1.89 5.22 5.15
N LEU A 57 2.48 6.34 4.73
CA LEU A 57 3.93 6.49 4.65
C LEU A 57 4.62 6.43 6.01
N PRO A 58 5.87 5.92 6.07
CA PRO A 58 6.69 6.01 7.27
C PRO A 58 7.02 7.47 7.55
N ARG A 59 6.84 7.91 8.80
CA ARG A 59 7.12 9.30 9.21
C ARG A 59 8.57 9.49 9.64
N GLU A 60 9.20 8.47 10.21
CA GLU A 60 10.58 8.55 10.68
C GLU A 60 11.63 8.56 9.56
N GLN A 61 11.27 8.16 8.33
CA GLN A 61 12.19 8.13 7.19
C GLN A 61 11.89 9.23 6.17
N LYS A 62 12.92 9.97 5.76
CA LYS A 62 12.83 10.83 4.57
C LYS A 62 12.80 9.96 3.33
N ILE A 63 11.65 9.94 2.66
CA ILE A 63 11.47 9.24 1.39
C ILE A 63 11.68 10.24 0.26
N ASP A 64 12.51 9.86 -0.70
CA ASP A 64 12.66 10.61 -1.95
C ASP A 64 11.34 10.57 -2.74
N PRO A 65 10.82 11.72 -3.21
CA PRO A 65 9.53 11.79 -3.89
C PRO A 65 9.41 10.86 -5.11
N LYS A 66 10.53 10.46 -5.72
CA LYS A 66 10.53 9.48 -6.82
C LYS A 66 9.95 8.12 -6.43
N PHE A 67 10.06 7.74 -5.15
CA PHE A 67 9.56 6.46 -4.61
C PHE A 67 8.08 6.52 -4.18
N LEU A 68 7.43 7.67 -4.37
CA LEU A 68 6.02 7.89 -4.07
C LEU A 68 5.16 7.89 -5.34
N THR A 69 5.78 7.82 -6.51
CA THR A 69 5.07 7.89 -7.78
C THR A 69 4.33 6.58 -8.03
N PRO A 70 3.13 6.64 -8.64
CA PRO A 70 2.40 5.43 -9.00
C PRO A 70 3.18 4.56 -9.98
N ASP A 71 3.99 5.16 -10.87
CA ASP A 71 4.88 4.43 -11.78
C ASP A 71 5.89 3.57 -11.00
N PHE A 72 6.56 4.13 -9.99
CA PHE A 72 7.48 3.35 -9.17
C PHE A 72 6.79 2.24 -8.36
N LEU A 73 5.57 2.49 -7.88
CA LEU A 73 4.88 1.58 -6.97
C LEU A 73 4.10 0.47 -7.68
N LEU A 74 3.65 0.69 -8.92
CA LEU A 74 2.77 -0.22 -9.64
C LEU A 74 3.43 -0.91 -10.84
N ASN A 75 4.53 -0.38 -11.37
CA ASN A 75 5.09 -0.80 -12.66
C ASN A 75 6.26 -1.80 -12.51
N HIS A 76 6.19 -2.70 -11.51
CA HIS A 76 7.29 -3.57 -11.05
C HIS A 76 6.94 -5.06 -11.00
#